data_AF-A0A9P7SUT9-F1
#
_entry.id   AF-A0A9P7SUT9-F1
#
_cell.length_a   1.000
_cell.length_b   1.000
_cell.length_c   1.000
_cell.angle_alpha   90.00
_cell.angle_beta   90.00
_cell.angle_gamma   90.00
#
_symmetry.space_group_name_H-M   'P 1'
#
loop_
_entity.id
_entity.type
_entity.pdbx_description
1 polymer ?
#
loop_
_entity_poly.entity_id
_entity_poly.type
_entity_poly.pdbx_seq_one_letter_code
_entity_poly.pdbx_strand_id
1 'polypeptide(L)'
;MEADFHNSRLVSVLGLSTFVLGIAFGPMLLGPLSEFYGRRPIYLVVWTAYLVFLIPQALAKNVATIVICRFLDGFTGSAFLAVSGGTVSDLFVRDELQAPMALFSVSPFVGPSLGPILGGFINYHVRWQWT
;
A
#
# COMPACT_ATOMS: atom_id res chain seq x y z
N MET A 1 -8.54 4.15 -18.02
CA MET A 1 -7.59 3.01 -18.17
C MET A 1 -7.92 2.14 -19.39
N GLU A 2 -9.06 1.43 -19.44
CA GLU A 2 -9.38 0.56 -20.61
C GLU A 2 -9.51 1.38 -21.91
N ALA A 3 -10.19 2.53 -21.86
CA ALA A 3 -10.33 3.44 -23.00
C ALA A 3 -9.05 4.22 -23.33
N ASP A 4 -8.17 4.50 -22.36
CA ASP A 4 -6.94 5.26 -22.60
C ASP A 4 -5.79 4.40 -23.13
N PHE A 5 -5.76 3.12 -22.77
CA PHE A 5 -4.67 2.19 -23.14
C PHE A 5 -5.09 1.10 -24.14
N HIS A 6 -6.35 1.12 -24.63
CA HIS A 6 -6.89 0.14 -25.57
C HIS A 6 -6.61 -1.31 -25.14
N ASN A 7 -6.73 -1.60 -23.83
CA ASN A 7 -6.31 -2.87 -23.26
C ASN A 7 -7.49 -3.72 -22.79
N SER A 8 -7.31 -5.04 -22.84
CA SER A 8 -8.29 -5.99 -22.33
C SER A 8 -8.46 -5.85 -20.82
N ARG A 9 -9.69 -6.04 -20.33
CA ARG A 9 -10.05 -6.07 -18.90
C ARG A 9 -9.10 -6.95 -18.07
N LEU A 10 -8.61 -8.04 -18.67
CA LEU A 10 -7.66 -8.96 -18.03
C LEU A 10 -6.36 -8.26 -17.65
N VAL A 11 -5.86 -7.34 -18.48
CA VAL A 11 -4.64 -6.57 -18.22
C VAL A 11 -4.87 -5.52 -17.12
N SER A 12 -6.07 -4.95 -17.03
CA SER A 12 -6.41 -4.04 -15.93
C SER A 12 -6.49 -4.76 -14.58
N VAL A 13 -7.01 -6.00 -14.56
CA VAL A 13 -7.05 -6.83 -13.34
C VAL A 13 -5.64 -7.27 -12.91
N LEU A 14 -4.73 -7.51 -13.86
CA LEU A 14 -3.34 -7.88 -13.54
C LEU A 14 -2.68 -6.85 -12.61
N GLY A 15 -2.91 -5.55 -12.79
CA GLY A 15 -2.34 -4.52 -11.90
C GLY A 15 -2.74 -4.70 -10.43
N LEU A 16 -3.99 -5.10 -10.17
CA LEU A 16 -4.47 -5.38 -8.82
C LEU A 16 -3.89 -6.69 -8.28
N SER A 17 -3.84 -7.74 -9.10
CA SER A 17 -3.24 -9.02 -8.71
C SER A 17 -1.76 -8.87 -8.36
N THR A 18 -1.00 -8.09 -9.13
CA THR A 18 0.43 -7.87 -8.88
C THR A 18 0.66 -7.01 -7.63
N PHE A 19 -0.24 -6.06 -7.33
CA PHE A 19 -0.20 -5.35 -6.05
C PHE A 19 -0.40 -6.29 -4.85
N VAL A 20 -1.38 -7.20 -4.92
CA VAL A 20 -1.60 -8.22 -3.88
C VAL A 20 -0.41 -9.17 -3.75
N LEU A 21 0.21 -9.57 -4.87
CA LEU A 21 1.46 -10.35 -4.84
C LEU A 21 2.58 -9.58 -4.13
N GLY A 22 2.74 -8.28 -4.40
CA GLY A 22 3.69 -7.43 -3.69
C GLY A 22 3.45 -7.45 -2.18
N ILE A 23 2.19 -7.34 -1.76
CA ILE A 23 1.80 -7.43 -0.33
C ILE A 23 2.10 -8.80 0.27
N ALA A 24 1.99 -9.88 -0.48
CA ALA A 24 2.30 -11.22 0.01
C ALA A 24 3.81 -11.41 0.27
N PHE A 25 4.67 -10.91 -0.63
CA PHE A 25 6.12 -11.09 -0.52
C PHE A 25 6.81 -10.07 0.39
N GLY A 26 6.28 -8.86 0.49
CA GLY A 26 6.94 -7.78 1.22
C GLY A 26 7.16 -8.05 2.72
N PRO A 27 6.18 -8.59 3.48
CA PRO A 27 6.36 -8.92 4.90
C PRO A 27 7.46 -9.96 5.16
N MET A 28 7.69 -10.87 4.21
CA MET A 28 8.72 -11.91 4.34
C MET A 28 10.13 -11.32 4.44
N LEU A 29 10.36 -10.16 3.80
CA LEU A 29 11.64 -9.45 3.84
C LEU A 29 11.63 -8.31 4.86
N LEU A 30 10.59 -7.48 4.85
CA LEU A 30 10.52 -6.25 5.63
C LEU A 30 10.24 -6.51 7.12
N GLY A 31 9.57 -7.62 7.46
CA GLY A 31 9.36 -8.05 8.83
C GLY A 31 10.67 -8.28 9.58
N PRO A 32 11.48 -9.29 9.18
CA PRO A 32 12.77 -9.55 9.81
C PRO A 32 13.70 -8.34 9.78
N LEU A 33 13.72 -7.61 8.66
CA LEU A 33 14.56 -6.42 8.52
C LEU A 33 14.23 -5.34 9.56
N SER A 34 12.96 -5.20 9.94
CA SER A 34 12.53 -4.27 10.99
C SER A 34 12.99 -4.66 12.39
N GLU A 35 13.21 -5.95 12.65
CA GLU A 35 13.70 -6.45 13.93
C GLU A 35 15.23 -6.26 14.05
N PHE A 36 15.98 -6.47 12.96
CA PHE A 36 17.44 -6.29 12.96
C PHE A 36 17.88 -4.81 12.91
N TYR A 37 17.24 -3.99 12.08
CA TYR A 37 17.64 -2.60 11.85
C TYR A 37 16.82 -1.57 12.65
N GLY A 38 15.80 -2.04 13.38
CA GLY A 38 14.87 -1.21 14.12
C GLY A 38 13.69 -0.74 13.26
N ARG A 39 12.54 -0.52 13.91
CA ARG A 39 11.26 -0.27 13.23
C ARG A 39 11.20 1.10 12.54
N ARG A 40 11.68 2.15 13.20
CA ARG A 40 11.62 3.54 12.69
C ARG A 40 12.33 3.76 11.34
N PRO A 41 13.59 3.36 11.12
CA PRO A 41 14.25 3.56 9.83
C PRO A 41 13.55 2.80 8.71
N ILE A 42 13.04 1.58 8.98
CA ILE A 42 12.27 0.81 7.99
C ILE A 42 10.99 1.54 7.59
N TYR A 43 10.23 2.11 8.54
CA TYR A 43 9.06 2.93 8.19
C TYR A 43 9.40 4.09 7.28
N LEU A 44 10.47 4.84 7.60
CA LEU A 44 10.85 6.01 6.82
C LEU A 44 11.27 5.63 5.39
N VAL A 45 12.11 4.59 5.25
CA VAL A 45 12.58 4.12 3.94
C VAL A 45 11.40 3.62 3.10
N VAL A 46 10.57 2.77 3.69
CA VAL A 46 9.43 2.17 3.00
C VAL A 46 8.40 3.23 2.60
N TRP A 47 8.06 4.13 3.51
CA TRP A 47 7.11 5.20 3.24
C TRP A 47 7.61 6.14 2.15
N THR A 48 8.89 6.51 2.18
CA THR A 48 9.50 7.32 1.12
C THR A 48 9.49 6.59 -0.20
N ALA A 49 9.84 5.29 -0.23
CA ALA A 49 9.81 4.48 -1.43
C ALA A 49 8.39 4.39 -2.01
N TYR A 50 7.38 4.18 -1.17
CA TYR A 50 5.98 4.15 -1.56
C TYR A 50 5.54 5.47 -2.22
N LEU A 51 5.88 6.63 -1.62
CA LEU A 51 5.59 7.93 -2.22
C LEU A 51 6.28 8.14 -3.57
N VAL A 52 7.52 7.66 -3.71
CA VAL A 52 8.28 7.76 -4.96
C VAL A 52 7.63 6.90 -6.05
N PHE A 53 7.13 5.71 -5.73
CA PHE A 53 6.51 4.80 -6.71
C PHE A 53 5.09 5.20 -7.12
N LEU A 54 4.41 6.05 -6.34
CA LEU A 54 3.14 6.67 -6.75
C LEU A 54 3.30 7.64 -7.93
N ILE A 55 4.42 8.37 -8.02
CA ILE A 55 4.67 9.35 -9.10
C ILE A 55 4.64 8.71 -10.51
N PRO A 56 5.45 7.66 -10.81
CA PRO A 56 5.45 7.04 -12.13
C PRO A 56 4.12 6.37 -12.47
N GLN A 57 3.32 5.99 -11.48
CA GLN A 57 1.97 5.47 -11.71
C GLN A 57 1.01 6.57 -12.17
N ALA A 58 1.06 7.76 -11.56
CA ALA A 58 0.24 8.90 -11.98
C ALA A 58 0.63 9.40 -13.39
N LEU A 59 1.93 9.36 -13.72
CA LEU A 59 2.46 9.78 -15.03
C LEU A 59 2.55 8.64 -16.05
N ALA A 60 2.00 7.46 -15.76
CA ALA A 60 2.17 6.29 -16.59
C ALA A 60 1.59 6.50 -18.00
N LYS A 61 2.42 6.24 -19.01
CA LYS A 61 2.03 6.25 -20.44
C LYS A 61 1.80 4.86 -21.03
N ASN A 62 2.14 3.81 -20.26
CA ASN A 62 2.04 2.42 -20.66
C ASN A 62 1.54 1.58 -19.49
N VAL A 63 0.80 0.50 -19.79
CA VAL A 63 0.26 -0.38 -18.74
C VAL A 63 1.33 -1.21 -18.03
N ALA A 64 2.42 -1.56 -18.71
CA ALA A 64 3.56 -2.23 -18.07
C ALA A 64 4.13 -1.42 -16.90
N THR A 65 4.24 -0.09 -17.06
CA THR A 65 4.68 0.81 -15.98
C THR A 65 3.73 0.75 -14.79
N ILE A 66 2.42 0.77 -15.03
CA ILE A 66 1.40 0.66 -13.99
C ILE A 66 1.54 -0.66 -13.23
N VAL A 67 1.69 -1.78 -13.93
CA VAL A 67 1.78 -3.12 -13.31
C VAL A 67 3.04 -3.25 -12.46
N ILE A 68 4.19 -2.78 -12.94
CA ILE A 68 5.46 -2.83 -12.19
C ILE A 68 5.41 -1.90 -10.97
N CYS A 69 4.95 -0.66 -11.14
CA CYS A 69 4.80 0.29 -10.03
C CYS A 69 3.81 -0.24 -8.99
N ARG A 70 2.70 -0.87 -9.39
CA ARG A 70 1.76 -1.54 -8.48
C ARG A 70 2.40 -2.65 -7.67
N PHE A 71 3.27 -3.47 -8.26
CA PHE A 71 4.02 -4.47 -7.50
C PHE A 71 4.89 -3.83 -6.42
N LEU A 72 5.65 -2.79 -6.79
CA LEU A 72 6.57 -2.11 -5.89
C LEU A 72 5.84 -1.32 -4.80
N ASP A 73 4.71 -0.71 -5.12
CA ASP A 73 3.79 -0.08 -4.16
C ASP A 73 3.26 -1.11 -3.16
N GLY A 74 2.82 -2.27 -3.65
CA GLY A 74 2.34 -3.34 -2.77
C GLY A 74 3.45 -3.90 -1.88
N PHE A 75 4.64 -4.10 -2.45
CA PHE A 75 5.81 -4.59 -1.73
C PHE A 75 6.24 -3.63 -0.63
N THR A 76 6.41 -2.34 -0.95
CA THR A 76 6.75 -1.32 0.03
C THR A 76 5.60 -1.11 1.03
N GLY A 77 4.38 -0.87 0.58
CA GLY A 77 3.22 -0.65 1.46
C GLY A 77 2.97 -1.76 2.48
N SER A 78 3.36 -3.00 2.17
CA SER A 78 3.20 -4.15 3.07
C SER A 78 3.98 -4.05 4.40
N ALA A 79 5.06 -3.26 4.47
CA ALA A 79 5.83 -3.13 5.71
C ALA A 79 4.99 -2.52 6.83
N PHE A 80 4.06 -1.61 6.49
CA PHE A 80 3.13 -1.07 7.49
C PHE A 80 2.27 -2.17 8.08
N LEU A 81 1.78 -3.12 7.28
CA LEU A 81 0.98 -4.23 7.78
C LEU A 81 1.80 -5.18 8.66
N ALA A 82 3.05 -5.45 8.28
CA ALA A 82 3.91 -6.40 8.99
C ALA A 82 4.50 -5.85 10.30
N VAL A 83 4.91 -4.58 10.32
CA VAL A 83 5.73 -4.01 11.41
C VAL A 83 4.87 -3.28 12.45
N SER A 84 3.68 -2.81 12.08
CA SER A 84 2.82 -1.96 12.94
C SER A 84 2.31 -2.67 14.17
N GLY A 85 1.87 -3.93 14.06
CA GLY A 85 1.43 -4.73 15.20
C GLY A 85 2.51 -4.83 16.29
N GLY A 86 3.75 -5.14 15.88
CA GLY A 86 4.87 -5.19 16.80
C GLY A 86 5.31 -3.81 17.33
N THR A 87 5.08 -2.74 16.56
CA THR A 87 5.40 -1.38 17.03
C THR A 87 4.50 -0.95 18.18
N VAL A 88 3.22 -1.28 18.09
CA VAL A 88 2.26 -0.95 19.17
C VAL A 88 2.52 -1.82 20.40
N SER A 89 2.91 -3.09 20.24
CA SER A 89 3.32 -3.91 21.40
C SER A 89 4.59 -3.40 22.10
N ASP A 90 5.48 -2.73 21.37
CA ASP A 90 6.70 -2.15 21.94
C ASP A 90 6.44 -0.82 22.66
N LEU A 91 5.33 -0.14 22.34
CA LEU A 91 5.02 1.20 22.87
C LEU A 91 4.16 1.16 24.14
N PHE A 92 3.32 0.14 24.30
CA PHE A 92 2.35 0.04 25.41
C PHE A 92 2.64 -1.13 26.34
N VAL A 93 2.36 -0.93 27.63
CA VAL A 93 2.43 -1.99 28.64
C VAL A 93 1.30 -3.00 28.39
N ARG A 94 1.54 -4.29 28.69
CA ARG A 94 0.61 -5.40 28.40
C ARG A 94 -0.83 -5.15 28.87
N ASP A 95 -1.00 -4.51 30.02
CA ASP A 95 -2.31 -4.25 30.63
C ASP A 95 -3.09 -3.14 29.92
N GLU A 96 -2.40 -2.25 29.20
CA GLU A 96 -3.00 -1.14 28.45
C GLU A 96 -3.07 -1.43 26.94
N LEU A 97 -2.49 -2.53 26.47
CA LEU A 97 -2.34 -2.85 25.05
C LEU A 97 -3.67 -3.06 24.32
N GLN A 98 -4.74 -3.42 25.02
CA GLN A 98 -6.04 -3.77 24.43
C GLN A 98 -6.68 -2.59 23.69
N ALA A 99 -6.70 -1.40 24.28
CA ALA A 99 -7.34 -0.24 23.68
C ALA A 99 -6.58 0.29 22.43
N PRO A 100 -5.25 0.46 22.45
CA PRO A 100 -4.46 0.79 21.27
C PRO A 100 -4.54 -0.28 20.17
N MET A 101 -4.54 -1.56 20.53
CA MET A 101 -4.71 -2.64 19.56
C MET A 101 -6.08 -2.61 18.89
N ALA A 102 -7.15 -2.39 19.65
CA ALA A 102 -8.49 -2.27 19.09
C ALA A 102 -8.58 -1.12 18.08
N LEU A 103 -8.03 0.05 18.42
CA LEU A 103 -7.98 1.19 17.50
C LEU A 103 -7.13 0.88 16.25
N PHE A 104 -5.98 0.25 16.45
CA PHE A 104 -5.13 -0.19 15.34
C PHE A 104 -5.86 -1.18 14.43
N SER A 105 -6.62 -2.14 14.97
CA SER A 105 -7.41 -3.10 14.20
C SER A 105 -8.53 -2.47 13.39
N VAL A 106 -9.02 -1.29 13.75
CA VAL A 106 -10.03 -0.56 12.96
C VAL A 106 -9.41 0.14 11.75
N SER A 107 -8.14 0.57 11.85
CA SER A 107 -7.46 1.32 10.80
C SER A 107 -7.46 0.68 9.40
N PRO A 108 -7.31 -0.66 9.22
CA PRO A 108 -7.29 -1.30 7.91
C PRO A 108 -8.69 -1.41 7.29
N PHE A 109 -9.76 -1.17 8.05
CA PHE A 109 -11.13 -1.14 7.53
C PHE A 109 -11.52 0.25 7.05
N VAL A 110 -11.05 1.29 7.73
CA VAL A 110 -11.34 2.68 7.38
C VAL A 110 -10.71 3.04 6.03
N GLY A 111 -9.46 2.63 5.78
CA GLY A 111 -8.75 2.92 4.53
C GLY A 111 -9.49 2.45 3.27
N PRO A 112 -9.77 1.15 3.11
CA PRO A 112 -10.50 0.60 1.98
C PRO A 112 -11.96 1.04 1.89
N SER A 113 -12.55 1.52 2.99
CA SER A 113 -13.90 2.11 2.98
C SER A 113 -13.90 3.51 2.36
N LEU A 114 -12.92 4.35 2.73
CA LEU A 114 -12.82 5.73 2.23
C LEU A 114 -12.17 5.83 0.85
N GLY A 115 -11.21 4.96 0.54
CA GLY A 115 -10.44 4.98 -0.71
C GLY A 115 -11.30 4.99 -1.97
N PRO A 116 -12.23 4.02 -2.16
CA PRO A 116 -13.10 3.98 -3.33
C PRO A 116 -14.09 5.14 -3.40
N ILE A 117 -14.53 5.68 -2.26
CA ILE A 117 -15.44 6.83 -2.20
C ILE A 117 -14.74 8.07 -2.77
N LEU A 118 -13.55 8.37 -2.25
CA LEU A 118 -12.74 9.49 -2.71
C LEU A 118 -12.25 9.28 -4.15
N GLY A 119 -11.78 8.07 -4.46
CA GLY A 119 -11.29 7.74 -5.79
C GLY A 119 -12.38 7.79 -6.86
N GLY A 120 -13.58 7.32 -6.54
CA GLY A 120 -14.75 7.43 -7.41
C GLY A 120 -15.18 8.88 -7.65
N PHE A 121 -15.16 9.71 -6.60
CA PHE A 121 -15.45 11.14 -6.72
C PHE A 121 -14.42 11.86 -7.61
N ILE A 122 -13.13 11.57 -7.42
CA ILE A 122 -12.06 12.15 -8.24
C ILE A 122 -12.18 11.70 -9.70
N ASN A 123 -12.45 10.42 -9.94
CA ASN A 123 -12.60 9.88 -11.30
C ASN A 123 -13.82 10.45 -12.04
N TYR A 124 -14.87 10.82 -11.30
CA TYR A 124 -16.06 11.44 -11.87
C TYR A 124 -15.80 12.87 -12.36
N HIS A 125 -14.95 13.63 -11.66
CA HIS A 125 -14.67 15.04 -11.97
C HIS A 125 -13.36 15.28 -12.72
N VAL A 126 -12.40 14.36 -12.64
CA VAL A 126 -11.01 14.50 -13.13
C VAL A 126 -10.56 13.20 -13.79
N ARG A 127 -9.45 13.25 -14.53
CA ARG A 127 -8.82 12.06 -15.16
C ARG A 127 -8.35 11.06 -14.10
N TRP A 128 -8.40 9.77 -14.44
CA TRP A 128 -8.00 8.64 -13.58
C TRP A 128 -6.57 8.71 -13.01
N GLN A 129 -5.69 9.51 -13.61
CA GLN A 129 -4.31 9.71 -13.15
C GLN A 129 -4.23 10.37 -11.77
N TRP A 130 -5.33 10.99 -11.33
CA TRP A 130 -5.46 11.67 -10.04
C TRP A 130 -6.17 10.83 -8.98
N THR A 131 -6.61 9.62 -9.35
CA THR A 131 -7.28 8.64 -8.48
C THR A 131 -6.25 7.76 -7.78
#